data_AF-A0AAV5UNW0-F1
#
_entry.id   AF-A0AAV5UNW0-F1
#
_cell.length_a   1.000
_cell.length_b   1.000
_cell.length_c   1.000
_cell.angle_alpha   90.00
_cell.angle_beta   90.00
_cell.angle_gamma   90.00
#
_symmetry.space_group_name_H-M   'P 1'
#
loop_
_entity.id
_entity.type
_entity.pdbx_description
1 polymer ?
#
loop_
_entity_poly.entity_id
_entity_poly.type
_entity_poly.pdbx_seq_one_letter_code
_entity_poly.pdbx_strand_id
1 'polypeptide(L)'
;ETVSYVLDNLNGTRFIKELHGRNYGMDELFLPSILATRALRMPGMYPARCLYENDSAAPSNHLFATRLNHWKWWKFYGCSSNVYRHNACVFGVEDLPYLAGVHHIMVNKLMPAIDYGAISCIGELLYNRTHYALDDHPLDHSIYENLPNVRLHKGMQADPSYFDRFECPKFPKRKMKKIKRRGLATFFGFQ
;
A
#
# COMPACT_ATOMS: atom_id res chain seq x y z
N GLU A 1 0.16 19.36 -10.55
CA GLU A 1 1.08 20.20 -9.76
C GLU A 1 2.39 19.47 -9.42
N THR A 2 2.37 18.42 -8.58
CA THR A 2 3.58 17.68 -8.18
C THR A 2 4.41 17.15 -9.36
N VAL A 3 3.75 16.55 -10.36
CA VAL A 3 4.43 16.04 -11.57
C VAL A 3 5.15 17.16 -12.31
N SER A 4 4.46 18.28 -12.56
CA SER A 4 5.05 19.46 -13.21
C SER A 4 6.23 19.99 -12.41
N TYR A 5 6.13 20.10 -11.09
CA TYR A 5 7.27 20.51 -10.25
C TYR A 5 8.49 19.59 -10.41
N VAL A 6 8.27 18.27 -10.44
CA VAL A 6 9.36 17.28 -10.60
C VAL A 6 10.02 17.38 -11.97
N LEU A 7 9.26 17.64 -13.03
CA LEU A 7 9.77 17.70 -14.40
C LEU A 7 10.39 19.06 -14.75
N ASP A 8 9.76 20.14 -14.31
CA ASP A 8 10.02 21.50 -14.81
C ASP A 8 10.85 22.34 -13.83
N ASN A 9 10.79 22.05 -12.52
CA ASN A 9 11.42 22.87 -11.47
C ASN A 9 12.57 22.16 -10.73
N LEU A 10 12.47 20.83 -10.56
CA LEU A 10 13.43 20.07 -9.77
C LEU A 10 14.65 19.65 -10.62
N ASN A 11 15.84 20.16 -10.32
CA ASN A 11 17.08 19.60 -10.88
C ASN A 11 17.50 18.33 -10.13
N GLY A 12 16.95 17.18 -10.54
CA GLY A 12 17.23 15.87 -9.96
C GLY A 12 18.53 15.21 -10.44
N THR A 13 19.24 15.77 -11.42
CA THR A 13 20.32 15.10 -12.18
C THR A 13 21.39 14.49 -11.27
N ARG A 14 21.89 15.28 -10.29
CA ARG A 14 22.91 14.81 -9.37
C ARG A 14 22.38 13.69 -8.47
N PHE A 15 21.18 13.86 -7.93
CA PHE A 15 20.59 12.87 -7.03
C PHE A 15 20.30 11.54 -7.74
N ILE A 16 19.75 11.59 -8.95
CA ILE A 16 19.52 10.40 -9.78
C ILE A 16 20.84 9.70 -10.09
N LYS A 17 21.91 10.44 -10.42
CA LYS A 17 23.24 9.85 -10.66
C LYS A 17 23.79 9.13 -9.42
N GLU A 18 23.63 9.69 -8.24
CA GLU A 18 24.04 9.05 -6.97
C GLU A 18 23.22 7.78 -6.68
N LEU A 19 21.90 7.81 -6.93
CA LEU A 19 21.04 6.64 -6.78
C LEU A 19 21.41 5.54 -7.78
N HIS A 20 21.74 5.90 -9.03
CA HIS A 20 22.24 4.98 -10.06
C HIS A 20 23.49 4.25 -9.60
N GLY A 21 24.41 4.93 -8.91
CA GLY A 21 25.60 4.29 -8.34
C GLY A 21 25.32 3.24 -7.27
N ARG A 22 24.12 3.21 -6.68
CA ARG A 22 23.74 2.27 -5.61
C ARG A 22 23.18 0.93 -6.12
N ASN A 23 22.96 0.78 -7.43
CA ASN A 23 22.55 -0.46 -8.12
C ASN A 23 21.26 -1.16 -7.65
N TYR A 24 20.49 -0.61 -6.70
CA TYR A 24 19.29 -1.27 -6.16
C TYR A 24 18.22 -0.28 -5.68
N GLY A 25 16.95 -0.57 -5.98
CA GLY A 25 15.78 0.07 -5.37
C GLY A 25 15.67 1.58 -5.57
N MET A 26 16.18 2.12 -6.68
CA MET A 26 16.18 3.56 -6.91
C MET A 26 14.77 4.17 -6.94
N ASP A 27 13.83 3.44 -7.52
CA ASP A 27 12.41 3.78 -7.57
C ASP A 27 11.76 3.78 -6.17
N GLU A 28 12.29 2.99 -5.24
CA GLU A 28 11.87 2.95 -3.83
C GLU A 28 12.49 4.08 -2.99
N LEU A 29 13.50 4.78 -3.51
CA LEU A 29 14.23 5.82 -2.78
C LEU A 29 13.94 7.23 -3.31
N PHE A 30 13.88 7.43 -4.62
CA PHE A 30 13.85 8.76 -5.23
C PHE A 30 12.62 9.59 -4.80
N LEU A 31 11.41 9.11 -5.13
CA LEU A 31 10.16 9.82 -4.84
C LEU A 31 9.95 10.04 -3.33
N PRO A 32 10.11 9.02 -2.45
CA PRO A 32 9.97 9.23 -1.01
C PRO A 32 10.98 10.25 -0.46
N SER A 33 12.22 10.24 -0.96
CA SER A 33 13.26 11.16 -0.48
C SER A 33 12.94 12.62 -0.83
N ILE A 34 12.54 12.90 -2.07
CA ILE A 34 12.23 14.29 -2.47
C ILE A 34 10.95 14.79 -1.80
N LEU A 35 9.94 13.93 -1.64
CA LEU A 35 8.67 14.26 -0.98
C LEU A 35 8.83 14.48 0.53
N ALA A 36 9.82 13.87 1.16
CA ALA A 36 10.14 14.09 2.57
C ALA A 36 11.06 15.30 2.80
N THR A 37 11.65 15.87 1.74
CA THR A 37 12.64 16.94 1.86
C THR A 37 12.00 18.33 1.87
N ARG A 38 11.85 18.91 3.05
CA ARG A 38 11.26 20.24 3.24
C ARG A 38 11.92 21.34 2.41
N ALA A 39 13.24 21.30 2.25
CA ALA A 39 13.99 22.33 1.52
C ALA A 39 13.55 22.48 0.06
N LEU A 40 13.02 21.41 -0.55
CA LEU A 40 12.53 21.43 -1.93
C LEU A 40 11.19 22.14 -2.07
N ARG A 41 10.43 22.33 -0.99
CA ARG A 41 9.09 22.95 -1.04
C ARG A 41 8.17 22.34 -2.11
N MET A 42 8.33 21.05 -2.37
CA MET A 42 7.60 20.32 -3.39
C MET A 42 6.10 20.20 -3.05
N PRO A 43 5.19 20.44 -4.01
CA PRO A 43 3.77 20.22 -3.80
C PRO A 43 3.46 18.76 -3.44
N GLY A 44 2.61 18.55 -2.44
CA GLY A 44 2.26 17.21 -1.97
C GLY A 44 3.31 16.54 -1.06
N MET A 45 4.31 17.30 -0.58
CA MET A 45 5.29 16.81 0.40
C MET A 45 4.65 16.27 1.68
N TYR A 46 5.42 15.48 2.41
CA TYR A 46 5.03 14.95 3.72
C TYR A 46 6.15 15.20 4.75
N PRO A 47 5.85 15.60 5.99
CA PRO A 47 6.89 15.88 6.98
C PRO A 47 7.73 14.64 7.26
N ALA A 48 9.05 14.74 7.06
CA ALA A 48 9.99 13.66 7.37
C ALA A 48 9.87 13.18 8.82
N ARG A 49 9.56 14.08 9.76
CA ARG A 49 9.32 13.73 11.17
C ARG A 49 8.24 12.66 11.34
N CYS A 50 7.19 12.68 10.51
CA CYS A 50 6.12 11.69 10.55
C CYS A 50 6.52 10.29 10.08
N LEU A 51 7.69 10.14 9.44
CA LEU A 51 8.25 8.84 9.07
C LEU A 51 8.94 8.15 10.25
N TYR A 52 9.41 8.93 11.23
CA TYR A 52 10.27 8.43 12.33
C TYR A 52 9.63 8.57 13.72
N GLU A 53 8.69 9.50 13.90
CA GLU A 53 7.96 9.63 15.16
C GLU A 53 7.16 8.35 15.49
N ASN A 54 7.04 7.98 16.76
CA ASN A 54 6.13 6.92 17.24
C ASN A 54 6.32 5.51 16.65
N ASP A 55 7.55 5.12 16.25
CA ASP A 55 7.80 3.87 15.52
C ASP A 55 6.92 3.76 14.24
N SER A 56 6.65 4.90 13.58
CA SER A 56 5.79 5.04 12.38
C SER A 56 6.32 4.35 11.13
N ALA A 57 7.25 3.41 11.26
CA ALA A 57 7.55 2.44 10.21
C ALA A 57 6.26 1.64 9.96
N ALA A 58 5.44 2.15 9.04
CA ALA A 58 4.06 1.78 8.81
C ALA A 58 3.89 0.27 8.98
N PRO A 59 3.40 -0.19 10.13
CA PRO A 59 3.42 -1.59 10.44
C PRO A 59 2.28 -2.29 9.71
N SER A 60 1.69 -1.74 8.64
CA SER A 60 0.65 -2.40 7.85
C SER A 60 0.22 -1.59 6.62
N ASN A 61 -0.27 -2.30 5.61
CA ASN A 61 -0.94 -1.79 4.40
C ASN A 61 -2.30 -1.10 4.72
N HIS A 62 -2.41 -0.34 5.82
CA HIS A 62 -3.71 0.18 6.28
C HIS A 62 -3.91 1.67 5.99
N LEU A 63 -2.86 2.39 5.56
CA LEU A 63 -2.93 3.83 5.31
C LEU A 63 -2.38 4.22 3.92
N PHE A 64 -2.14 3.25 3.05
CA PHE A 64 -1.72 3.49 1.67
C PHE A 64 -2.84 3.11 0.71
N ALA A 65 -3.27 4.04 -0.13
CA ALA A 65 -4.35 3.78 -1.07
C ALA A 65 -3.87 3.20 -2.42
N THR A 66 -2.60 3.36 -2.78
CA THR A 66 -2.15 3.13 -4.17
C THR A 66 -2.11 1.67 -4.56
N ARG A 67 -1.44 0.81 -3.77
CA ARG A 67 -1.18 -0.57 -4.15
C ARG A 67 -1.14 -1.51 -2.96
N LEU A 68 -1.98 -2.53 -2.99
CA LEU A 68 -1.85 -3.70 -2.13
C LEU A 68 -0.77 -4.62 -2.69
N ASN A 69 0.26 -4.90 -1.88
CA ASN A 69 1.18 -6.00 -2.12
C ASN A 69 1.23 -6.89 -0.87
N HIS A 70 1.26 -8.21 -1.07
CA HIS A 70 1.32 -9.17 0.02
C HIS A 70 2.63 -9.97 -0.04
N TRP A 71 3.55 -9.71 0.88
CA TRP A 71 4.83 -10.42 0.94
C TRP A 71 4.73 -11.76 1.65
N LYS A 72 5.58 -12.72 1.27
CA LYS A 72 5.65 -14.09 1.81
C LYS A 72 5.81 -14.13 3.33
N TRP A 73 6.55 -13.19 3.92
CA TRP A 73 6.70 -13.11 5.37
C TRP A 73 5.41 -12.68 6.11
N TRP A 74 4.36 -12.28 5.37
CA TRP A 74 3.00 -12.02 5.89
C TRP A 74 2.02 -13.16 5.63
N LYS A 75 2.47 -14.37 5.24
CA LYS A 75 1.59 -15.50 4.86
C LYS A 75 0.44 -15.76 5.84
N PHE A 76 0.61 -15.51 7.13
CA PHE A 76 -0.46 -15.69 8.14
C PHE A 76 -1.61 -14.68 8.02
N TYR A 77 -1.48 -13.66 7.18
CA TYR A 77 -2.40 -12.55 7.01
C TYR A 77 -3.04 -12.50 5.60
N GLY A 78 -2.81 -13.51 4.75
CA GLY A 78 -3.38 -13.55 3.39
C GLY A 78 -2.62 -14.46 2.43
N CYS A 79 -2.91 -14.31 1.12
CA CYS A 79 -2.38 -15.14 0.03
C CYS A 79 -2.89 -16.58 0.06
N SER A 80 -4.20 -16.74 -0.11
CA SER A 80 -4.89 -18.03 -0.19
C SER A 80 -4.38 -18.89 -1.34
N SER A 81 -3.92 -18.26 -2.43
CA SER A 81 -3.27 -18.98 -3.54
C SER A 81 -2.04 -19.77 -3.14
N ASN A 82 -1.35 -19.33 -2.09
CA ASN A 82 -0.08 -19.85 -1.64
C ASN A 82 1.00 -19.86 -2.76
N VAL A 83 0.82 -19.06 -3.81
CA VAL A 83 1.79 -18.87 -4.90
C VAL A 83 2.56 -17.57 -4.69
N TYR A 84 3.89 -17.64 -4.80
CA TYR A 84 4.77 -16.49 -4.62
C TYR A 84 5.78 -16.37 -5.75
N ARG A 85 6.00 -15.15 -6.24
CA ARG A 85 7.07 -14.81 -7.18
C ARG A 85 7.88 -13.64 -6.62
N HIS A 86 9.20 -13.83 -6.49
CA HIS A 86 10.11 -12.86 -5.85
C HIS A 86 9.60 -12.41 -4.46
N ASN A 87 9.11 -13.36 -3.66
CA ASN A 87 8.50 -13.14 -2.34
C ASN A 87 7.20 -12.31 -2.32
N ALA A 88 6.65 -11.89 -3.46
CA ALA A 88 5.32 -11.29 -3.55
C ALA A 88 4.26 -12.36 -3.88
N CYS A 89 3.10 -12.28 -3.24
CA CYS A 89 1.96 -13.14 -3.52
C CYS A 89 1.47 -12.91 -4.94
N VAL A 90 1.16 -14.01 -5.63
CA VAL A 90 0.39 -13.99 -6.86
C VAL A 90 -1.03 -14.40 -6.49
N PHE A 91 -1.95 -13.44 -6.48
CA PHE A 91 -3.34 -13.68 -6.10
C PHE A 91 -4.05 -14.56 -7.13
N GLY A 92 -4.91 -15.46 -6.66
CA GLY A 92 -5.78 -16.30 -7.48
C GLY A 92 -7.26 -16.12 -7.14
N VAL A 93 -8.12 -16.98 -7.70
CA VAL A 93 -9.58 -16.91 -7.49
C VAL A 93 -9.98 -17.06 -6.02
N GLU A 94 -9.23 -17.84 -5.25
CA GLU A 94 -9.39 -18.03 -3.80
C GLU A 94 -9.10 -16.77 -2.97
N ASP A 95 -8.42 -15.77 -3.53
CA ASP A 95 -8.18 -14.49 -2.88
C ASP A 95 -9.30 -13.46 -3.15
N LEU A 96 -10.20 -13.71 -4.10
CA LEU A 96 -11.22 -12.74 -4.53
C LEU A 96 -12.12 -12.21 -3.39
N PRO A 97 -12.63 -13.04 -2.46
CA PRO A 97 -13.44 -12.53 -1.36
C PRO A 97 -12.68 -11.54 -0.47
N TYR A 98 -11.36 -11.71 -0.34
CA TYR A 98 -10.51 -10.76 0.37
C TYR A 98 -10.26 -9.49 -0.47
N LEU A 99 -9.92 -9.65 -1.75
CA LEU A 99 -9.60 -8.53 -2.65
C LEU A 99 -10.81 -7.63 -2.93
N ALA A 100 -12.03 -8.16 -2.94
CA ALA A 100 -13.24 -7.40 -3.24
C ALA A 100 -13.50 -6.23 -2.27
N GLY A 101 -13.00 -6.32 -1.03
CA GLY A 101 -13.23 -5.36 0.05
C GLY A 101 -11.99 -4.59 0.52
N VAL A 102 -10.87 -4.62 -0.22
CA VAL A 102 -9.69 -3.82 0.16
C VAL A 102 -9.84 -2.37 -0.30
N HIS A 103 -9.39 -1.43 0.53
CA HIS A 103 -9.41 0.01 0.20
C HIS A 103 -8.28 0.45 -0.76
N HIS A 104 -7.50 -0.48 -1.30
CA HIS A 104 -6.42 -0.13 -2.23
C HIS A 104 -6.99 -0.02 -3.64
N ILE A 105 -6.51 0.96 -4.41
CA ILE A 105 -6.93 1.22 -5.78
C ILE A 105 -6.42 0.12 -6.72
N MET A 106 -5.24 -0.42 -6.45
CA MET A 106 -4.62 -1.48 -7.25
C MET A 106 -4.12 -2.62 -6.36
N VAL A 107 -4.05 -3.82 -6.93
CA VAL A 107 -3.48 -5.00 -6.27
C VAL A 107 -2.31 -5.53 -7.09
N ASN A 108 -1.28 -6.04 -6.41
CA ASN A 108 -0.15 -6.72 -7.02
C ASN A 108 0.20 -7.98 -6.20
N LYS A 109 0.35 -9.17 -6.80
CA LYS A 109 0.44 -9.45 -8.25
C LYS A 109 -0.70 -10.34 -8.75
N LEU A 110 -1.15 -10.12 -9.98
CA LEU A 110 -1.97 -11.06 -10.75
C LEU A 110 -1.17 -11.53 -11.97
N MET A 111 -1.28 -12.81 -12.34
CA MET A 111 -0.53 -13.37 -13.48
C MET A 111 -1.41 -14.32 -14.31
N PRO A 112 -1.64 -14.04 -15.60
CA PRO A 112 -2.44 -14.90 -16.48
C PRO A 112 -1.95 -16.35 -16.54
N ALA A 113 -0.62 -16.55 -16.50
CA ALA A 113 0.00 -17.87 -16.54
C ALA A 113 -0.17 -18.69 -15.25
N ILE A 114 -0.61 -18.06 -14.16
CA ILE A 114 -0.86 -18.73 -12.87
C ILE A 114 -2.36 -18.93 -12.69
N ASP A 115 -3.12 -17.85 -12.84
CA ASP A 115 -4.58 -17.89 -12.73
C ASP A 115 -5.20 -16.73 -13.55
N TYR A 116 -5.66 -17.07 -14.74
CA TYR A 116 -6.42 -16.13 -15.58
C TYR A 116 -7.85 -15.91 -15.07
N GLY A 117 -8.42 -16.90 -14.37
CA GLY A 117 -9.76 -16.81 -13.78
C GLY A 117 -9.84 -15.65 -12.79
N ALA A 118 -8.82 -15.48 -11.94
CA ALA A 118 -8.74 -14.35 -11.01
C ALA A 118 -8.82 -12.99 -11.72
N ILE A 119 -8.12 -12.84 -12.84
CA ILE A 119 -8.12 -11.61 -13.65
C ILE A 119 -9.49 -11.38 -14.28
N SER A 120 -10.07 -12.43 -14.86
CA SER A 120 -11.40 -12.38 -15.48
C SER A 120 -12.49 -12.00 -14.47
N CYS A 121 -12.50 -12.63 -13.30
CA CYS A 121 -13.49 -12.37 -12.26
C CYS A 121 -13.36 -10.96 -11.67
N ILE A 122 -12.14 -10.43 -11.48
CA ILE A 122 -11.96 -9.03 -11.07
C ILE A 122 -12.49 -8.08 -12.16
N GLY A 123 -12.23 -8.39 -13.43
CA GLY A 123 -12.76 -7.61 -14.55
C GLY A 123 -14.28 -7.58 -14.57
N GLU A 124 -14.92 -8.73 -14.39
CA GLU A 124 -16.38 -8.85 -14.29
C GLU A 124 -16.94 -8.12 -13.06
N LEU A 125 -16.29 -8.25 -11.90
CA LEU A 125 -16.68 -7.52 -10.69
C LEU A 125 -16.67 -6.01 -10.91
N LEU A 126 -15.59 -5.47 -11.50
CA LEU A 126 -15.48 -4.05 -11.80
C LEU A 126 -16.51 -3.61 -12.85
N TYR A 127 -16.76 -4.44 -13.87
CA TYR A 127 -17.79 -4.18 -14.86
C TYR A 127 -19.17 -4.10 -14.21
N ASN A 128 -19.53 -5.07 -13.37
CA ASN A 128 -20.83 -5.12 -12.69
C ASN A 128 -21.03 -3.95 -11.72
N ARG A 129 -20.00 -3.57 -10.95
CA ARG A 129 -20.04 -2.37 -10.10
C ARG A 129 -20.25 -1.09 -10.90
N THR A 130 -19.61 -0.98 -12.08
CA THR A 130 -19.64 0.23 -12.90
C THR A 130 -20.93 0.35 -13.73
N HIS A 131 -21.39 -0.75 -14.33
CA HIS A 131 -22.49 -0.74 -15.31
C HIS A 131 -23.86 -1.15 -14.73
N TYR A 132 -23.86 -1.98 -13.68
CA TYR A 132 -25.10 -2.46 -13.05
C TYR A 132 -25.29 -1.94 -11.62
N ALA A 133 -24.45 -0.99 -11.18
CA ALA A 133 -24.51 -0.40 -9.84
C ALA A 133 -24.57 -1.46 -8.71
N LEU A 134 -23.82 -2.56 -8.87
CA LEU A 134 -23.71 -3.58 -7.85
C LEU A 134 -23.11 -2.98 -6.57
N ASP A 135 -23.88 -3.02 -5.48
CA ASP A 135 -23.52 -2.45 -4.17
C ASP A 135 -23.10 -3.55 -3.18
N ASP A 136 -21.98 -4.23 -3.46
CA ASP A 136 -21.44 -5.31 -2.64
C ASP A 136 -20.33 -4.86 -1.68
N HIS A 137 -19.50 -3.91 -2.12
CA HIS A 137 -18.45 -3.26 -1.33
C HIS A 137 -18.33 -1.79 -1.77
N PRO A 138 -19.22 -0.90 -1.27
CA PRO A 138 -19.17 0.52 -1.64
C PRO A 138 -17.84 1.14 -1.21
N LEU A 139 -17.40 2.13 -1.99
CA LEU A 139 -16.20 2.88 -1.68
C LEU A 139 -16.39 3.62 -0.34
N ASP A 140 -15.61 3.25 0.68
CA ASP A 140 -15.61 3.97 1.95
C ASP A 140 -14.78 5.26 1.82
N HIS A 141 -15.47 6.36 1.50
CA HIS A 141 -14.86 7.68 1.33
C HIS A 141 -14.14 8.15 2.60
N SER A 142 -14.59 7.72 3.78
CA SER A 142 -14.01 8.14 5.05
C SER A 142 -12.55 7.70 5.18
N ILE A 143 -12.19 6.54 4.62
CA ILE A 143 -10.80 6.05 4.61
C ILE A 143 -9.92 7.03 3.83
N TYR A 144 -10.33 7.41 2.63
CA TYR A 144 -9.55 8.28 1.73
C TYR A 144 -9.48 9.72 2.23
N GLU A 145 -10.59 10.25 2.75
CA GLU A 145 -10.65 11.61 3.30
C GLU A 145 -9.77 11.78 4.53
N ASN A 146 -9.61 10.72 5.32
CA ASN A 146 -8.80 10.72 6.54
C ASN A 146 -7.34 10.29 6.32
N LEU A 147 -6.92 10.04 5.07
CA LEU A 147 -5.52 9.74 4.78
C LEU A 147 -4.62 10.90 5.25
N PRO A 148 -3.47 10.61 5.89
CA PRO A 148 -2.61 11.64 6.47
C PRO A 148 -2.16 12.71 5.46
N ASN A 149 -1.82 12.29 4.24
CA ASN A 149 -1.42 13.20 3.17
C ASN A 149 -2.60 14.07 2.68
N VAL A 150 -3.83 13.56 2.69
CA VAL A 150 -5.03 14.33 2.32
C VAL A 150 -5.34 15.38 3.37
N ARG A 151 -5.33 14.99 4.65
CA ARG A 151 -5.53 15.92 5.79
C ARG A 151 -4.48 17.03 5.81
N LEU A 152 -3.21 16.67 5.61
CA LEU A 152 -2.13 17.63 5.51
C LEU A 152 -2.35 18.62 4.36
N HIS A 153 -2.65 18.11 3.16
CA HIS A 153 -2.86 18.96 2.00
C HIS A 153 -4.02 19.95 2.20
N LYS A 154 -5.17 19.47 2.71
CA LYS A 154 -6.32 20.33 3.04
C LYS A 154 -5.95 21.41 4.07
N GLY A 155 -5.22 21.06 5.13
CA GLY A 155 -4.79 22.02 6.15
C GLY A 155 -3.81 23.06 5.62
N MET A 156 -2.88 22.66 4.75
CA MET A 156 -1.91 23.58 4.11
C MET A 156 -2.56 24.55 3.13
N GLN A 157 -3.67 24.18 2.50
CA GLN A 157 -4.44 25.11 1.65
C GLN A 157 -5.06 26.25 2.47
N ALA A 158 -5.45 25.98 3.72
CA ALA A 158 -6.01 26.99 4.62
C ALA A 158 -4.92 27.80 5.33
N ASP A 159 -3.84 27.16 5.77
CA ASP A 159 -2.74 27.77 6.49
C ASP A 159 -1.41 27.07 6.15
N PRO A 160 -0.49 27.72 5.43
CA PRO A 160 0.83 27.13 5.12
C PRO A 160 1.65 26.74 6.34
N SER A 161 1.45 27.39 7.50
CA SER A 161 2.14 27.05 8.75
C SER A 161 1.63 25.75 9.38
N TYR A 162 0.50 25.21 8.89
CA TYR A 162 -0.06 23.93 9.33
C TYR A 162 0.91 22.78 9.14
N PHE A 163 1.82 22.85 8.15
CA PHE A 163 2.84 21.81 7.91
C PHE A 163 3.70 21.52 9.15
N ASP A 164 4.04 22.54 9.93
CA ASP A 164 4.88 22.41 11.13
C ASP A 164 4.13 21.87 12.33
N ARG A 165 2.83 22.16 12.39
CA ARG A 165 1.95 21.76 13.49
C ARG A 165 1.17 20.48 13.20
N PHE A 166 1.30 19.92 12.00
CA PHE A 166 0.60 18.71 11.59
C PHE A 166 0.92 17.55 12.53
N GLU A 167 -0.13 16.98 13.12
CA GLU A 167 -0.05 15.83 14.00
C GLU A 167 0.16 14.55 13.18
N CYS A 168 1.32 13.93 13.35
CA CYS A 168 1.66 12.70 12.64
C CYS A 168 0.75 11.53 13.08
N PRO A 169 0.29 10.69 12.14
CA PRO A 169 -0.55 9.54 12.45
C PRO A 169 0.19 8.58 13.38
N LYS A 170 -0.51 8.09 14.41
CA LYS A 170 0.00 7.03 15.29
C LYS A 170 -0.34 5.68 14.68
N PHE A 171 0.67 4.85 14.45
CA PHE A 171 0.43 3.53 13.90
C PHE A 171 0.26 2.50 15.02
N PRO A 172 -0.83 1.72 15.03
CA PRO A 172 -0.96 0.63 15.99
C PRO A 172 0.13 -0.41 15.72
N LYS A 173 0.90 -0.77 16.76
CA LYS A 173 1.86 -1.87 16.67
C LYS A 173 1.11 -3.16 16.30
N ARG A 174 1.57 -3.87 15.25
CA ARG A 174 0.98 -5.14 14.82
C ARG A 174 0.97 -6.13 15.99
N LYS A 175 -0.21 -6.53 16.47
CA LYS A 175 -0.34 -7.65 17.42
C LYS A 175 -0.04 -8.94 16.66
N MET A 176 1.02 -9.67 17.05
CA MET A 176 1.21 -11.05 16.57
C MET A 176 0.01 -11.88 17.01
N LYS A 177 -0.77 -12.41 16.07
CA LYS A 177 -1.75 -13.46 16.39
C LYS A 177 -0.96 -14.70 16.81
N LYS A 178 -0.92 -15.01 18.11
CA LYS A 178 -0.48 -16.33 18.59
C LYS A 178 -1.47 -17.37 18.05
N ILE A 179 -1.04 -18.17 17.09
CA ILE A 179 -1.80 -19.35 16.66
C ILE A 179 -1.73 -20.34 17.82
N LYS A 180 -2.86 -20.57 18.52
CA LYS A 180 -3.04 -21.81 19.26
C LYS A 180 -3.04 -22.92 18.20
N ARG A 181 -1.96 -23.69 18.10
CA ARG A 181 -1.95 -24.95 17.37
C ARG A 181 -3.05 -25.82 17.98
N ARG A 182 -4.23 -25.89 17.37
CA ARG A 182 -5.14 -27.01 17.61
C ARG A 182 -4.40 -28.24 17.10
N GLY A 183 -4.04 -29.13 18.00
CA GLY A 183 -3.30 -30.34 17.67
C GLY A 183 -4.08 -31.15 16.64
N LEU A 184 -3.47 -31.37 15.47
CA LEU A 184 -3.70 -32.60 14.73
C LEU A 184 -3.01 -33.70 15.56
N ALA A 185 -3.74 -34.26 16.52
CA ALA A 185 -3.39 -35.58 17.02
C ALA A 185 -3.77 -36.57 15.92
N THR A 186 -2.75 -37.07 15.23
CA THR A 186 -2.63 -38.43 14.71
C THR A 186 -3.86 -39.32 14.95
N PHE A 187 -4.62 -39.58 13.89
CA PHE A 187 -5.34 -40.84 13.71
C PHE A 187 -4.61 -41.63 12.62
N PHE A 188 -3.46 -42.18 13.00
CA PHE A 188 -2.94 -43.42 12.40
C PHE A 188 -3.06 -44.47 13.50
N GLY A 189 -3.95 -45.43 13.29
CA GLY A 189 -4.18 -46.56 14.17
C GLY A 189 -4.65 -47.74 13.32
N PHE A 190 -3.69 -48.51 12.84
CA PHE A 190 -3.86 -49.91 12.50
C PHE A 190 -4.37 -50.64 13.75
N GLN A 191 -5.55 -51.26 13.69
CA GLN A 191 -5.77 -52.68 13.99
C GLN A 191 -7.17 -53.11 13.54
#